data_AF-A0A1E4GVV2-F1
#
_entry.id   AF-A0A1E4GVV2-F1
#
_cell.length_a   1.000
_cell.length_b   1.000
_cell.length_c   1.000
_cell.angle_alpha   90.00
_cell.angle_beta   90.00
_cell.angle_gamma   90.00
#
_symmetry.space_group_name_H-M   'P 1'
#
loop_
_entity.id
_entity.type
_entity.pdbx_description
1 polymer ?
#
loop_
_entity_poly.entity_id
_entity_poly.type
_entity_poly.pdbx_seq_one_letter_code
_entity_poly.pdbx_strand_id
1 'polypeptide(L)'
;MAIDRLIWGVKQSFRAYVEGSGGTIATTDGAGRADDGTFVFQAADDSDLAIGADGVLSGVGRFRGQVAFKAHGGMLSVTLTDPWIEATADGVVLSVAETATRRTAIAKLDAAALAGDERAELPAVITLDGMMIVGDHYPPGTPLDPVRLEG
;
A
#
# COMPACT_ATOMS: atom_id res chain seq x y z
N MET A 1 17.12 6.82 -8.03
CA MET A 1 17.23 6.40 -6.61
C MET A 1 16.71 4.97 -6.40
N ALA A 2 17.41 4.13 -5.64
CA ALA A 2 16.88 2.81 -5.21
C ALA A 2 15.89 3.01 -4.06
N ILE A 3 14.82 2.22 -3.98
CA ILE A 3 13.77 2.39 -2.97
C ILE A 3 13.94 1.41 -1.81
N ASP A 4 14.03 1.93 -0.58
CA ASP A 4 14.18 1.16 0.65
C ASP A 4 12.90 1.14 1.52
N ARG A 5 11.96 2.07 1.30
CA ARG A 5 10.71 2.19 2.07
C ARG A 5 9.50 2.50 1.22
N LEU A 6 8.38 1.88 1.58
CA LEU A 6 7.04 2.24 1.14
C LEU A 6 6.28 2.83 2.33
N ILE A 7 5.72 4.02 2.16
CA ILE A 7 4.89 4.69 3.16
C ILE A 7 3.49 4.86 2.60
N TRP A 8 2.49 4.32 3.31
CA TRP A 8 1.11 4.34 2.85
C TRP A 8 0.13 4.24 4.00
N GLY A 9 -0.93 5.06 3.98
CA GLY A 9 -1.97 5.04 5.01
C GLY A 9 -3.10 4.05 4.76
N VAL A 10 -3.15 3.39 3.60
CA VAL A 10 -4.37 2.70 3.10
C VAL A 10 -5.46 3.71 2.76
N LYS A 11 -6.18 4.23 3.76
CA LYS A 11 -7.18 5.29 3.61
C LYS A 11 -7.45 5.95 4.95
N GLN A 12 -7.26 7.26 5.08
CA GLN A 12 -7.40 7.97 6.34
C GLN A 12 -8.78 7.77 6.99
N SER A 13 -9.85 7.87 6.20
CA SER A 13 -11.21 7.69 6.71
C SER A 13 -11.49 6.27 7.19
N PHE A 14 -10.83 5.26 6.60
CA PHE A 14 -10.95 3.87 7.04
C PHE A 14 -10.24 3.66 8.39
N ARG A 15 -9.01 4.19 8.55
CA ARG A 15 -8.30 4.14 9.84
C ARG A 15 -9.11 4.81 10.94
N ALA A 16 -9.62 6.01 10.67
CA ALA A 16 -10.44 6.78 11.62
C ALA A 16 -11.72 6.03 12.00
N TYR A 17 -12.37 5.35 11.06
CA TYR A 17 -13.54 4.53 11.33
C TYR A 17 -13.23 3.33 12.25
N VAL A 18 -12.16 2.59 11.97
CA VAL A 18 -11.74 1.45 12.79
C VAL A 18 -11.47 1.90 14.23
N GLU A 19 -10.71 2.97 14.41
CA GLU A 19 -10.38 3.48 15.75
C GLU A 19 -11.60 4.09 16.45
N GLY A 20 -12.40 4.88 15.74
CA GLY A 20 -13.61 5.52 16.27
C GLY A 20 -14.72 4.54 16.65
N SER A 21 -14.71 3.33 16.08
CA SER A 21 -15.62 2.23 16.46
C SER A 21 -15.11 1.39 17.64
N GLY A 22 -14.01 1.79 18.28
CA GLY A 22 -13.35 1.01 19.34
C GLY A 22 -12.58 -0.20 18.83
N GLY A 23 -12.30 -0.23 17.53
CA GLY A 23 -11.45 -1.23 16.89
C GLY A 23 -9.96 -1.00 17.12
N THR A 24 -9.14 -1.86 16.54
CA THR A 24 -7.68 -1.86 16.68
C THR A 24 -7.00 -1.90 15.31
N ILE A 25 -5.88 -1.19 15.21
CA ILE A 25 -4.95 -1.25 14.09
C ILE A 25 -3.60 -1.72 14.66
N ALA A 26 -3.11 -2.86 14.21
CA ALA A 26 -1.85 -3.44 14.66
C ALA A 26 -0.87 -3.57 13.48
N THR A 27 0.41 -3.36 13.76
CA THR A 27 1.51 -3.59 12.81
C THR A 27 2.40 -4.71 13.32
N THR A 28 2.79 -5.63 12.45
CA THR A 28 3.67 -6.78 12.76
C THR A 28 4.65 -7.04 11.62
N ASP A 29 5.57 -7.98 11.83
CA ASP A 29 6.48 -8.50 10.81
C ASP A 29 7.34 -7.44 10.11
N GLY A 30 7.64 -6.35 10.82
CA GLY A 30 8.50 -5.27 10.35
C GLY A 30 7.77 -4.03 9.82
N ALA A 31 6.44 -4.05 9.71
CA ALA A 31 5.68 -2.84 9.47
C ALA A 31 5.74 -1.91 10.69
N GLY A 32 5.89 -0.61 10.45
CA GLY A 32 5.79 0.44 11.46
C GLY A 32 4.56 1.32 11.25
N ARG A 33 4.22 2.12 12.26
CA ARG A 33 3.19 3.18 12.16
C ARG A 33 3.83 4.52 12.50
N ALA A 34 3.72 5.50 11.60
CA ALA A 34 4.21 6.85 11.79
C ALA A 34 3.22 7.71 12.60
N ASP A 35 3.67 8.89 13.03
CA ASP A 35 2.88 9.82 13.87
C ASP A 35 1.60 10.33 13.17
N ASP A 36 1.63 10.47 11.85
CA ASP A 36 0.45 10.83 11.03
C ASP A 36 -0.50 9.64 10.77
N GLY A 37 -0.17 8.48 11.33
CA GLY A 37 -0.91 7.24 11.22
C GLY A 37 -0.70 6.48 9.93
N THR A 38 0.21 6.90 9.04
CA THR A 38 0.64 6.09 7.89
C THR A 38 1.45 4.87 8.33
N PHE A 39 1.54 3.87 7.47
CA PHE A 39 2.33 2.66 7.71
C PHE A 39 3.61 2.70 6.90
N VAL A 40 4.71 2.26 7.50
CA VAL A 40 6.03 2.20 6.88
C VAL A 40 6.41 0.73 6.70
N PHE A 41 6.69 0.32 5.47
CA PHE A 41 7.13 -1.01 5.11
C PHE A 41 8.54 -0.95 4.54
N GLN A 42 9.44 -1.78 5.06
CA GLN A 42 10.83 -1.84 4.61
C GLN A 42 10.97 -2.75 3.40
N ALA A 43 11.84 -2.40 2.46
CA ALA A 43 12.18 -3.24 1.34
C ALA A 43 12.80 -4.56 1.81
N ALA A 44 12.42 -5.65 1.17
CA ALA A 44 13.07 -6.95 1.26
C ALA A 44 14.43 -6.91 0.54
N ASP A 45 15.31 -7.83 0.90
CA ASP A 45 16.67 -7.89 0.35
C ASP A 45 16.70 -8.15 -1.18
N ASP A 46 15.63 -8.74 -1.72
CA ASP A 46 15.43 -9.02 -3.14
C ASP A 46 14.52 -7.99 -3.84
N SER A 47 14.24 -6.85 -3.21
CA SER A 47 13.60 -5.70 -3.84
C SER A 47 14.58 -4.99 -4.77
N ASP A 48 14.15 -4.69 -5.99
CA ASP A 48 14.97 -4.01 -7.01
C ASP A 48 14.29 -2.76 -7.59
N LEU A 49 13.27 -2.25 -6.89
CA LEU A 49 12.58 -1.03 -7.28
C LEU A 49 13.51 0.18 -7.26
N ALA A 50 13.53 0.90 -8.38
CA ALA A 50 14.25 2.16 -8.50
C ALA A 50 13.43 3.16 -9.32
N ILE A 51 13.59 4.44 -8.96
CA ILE A 51 13.14 5.58 -9.76
C ILE A 51 14.35 6.08 -10.56
N GLY A 52 14.23 6.18 -11.88
CA GLY A 52 15.24 6.79 -12.73
C GLY A 52 15.29 8.32 -12.56
N ALA A 53 16.39 8.95 -12.99
CA ALA A 53 16.50 10.41 -12.98
C ALA A 53 15.47 11.11 -13.88
N ASP A 54 14.84 10.37 -14.79
CA ASP A 54 13.71 10.76 -15.63
C ASP A 54 12.34 10.55 -14.96
N GLY A 55 12.32 10.10 -13.69
CA GLY A 55 11.11 9.80 -12.93
C GLY A 55 10.45 8.46 -13.28
N VAL A 56 11.10 7.61 -14.08
CA VAL A 56 10.53 6.32 -14.51
C VAL A 56 10.78 5.25 -13.45
N LEU A 57 9.72 4.56 -13.02
CA LEU A 57 9.83 3.38 -12.16
C LEU A 57 10.33 2.17 -12.95
N SER A 58 11.24 1.41 -12.34
CA SER A 58 11.77 0.16 -12.87
C SER A 58 11.99 -0.85 -11.75
N GLY A 59 12.00 -2.15 -12.09
CA GLY A 59 12.10 -3.23 -11.11
C GLY A 59 10.80 -3.50 -10.36
N VAL A 60 10.90 -4.25 -9.26
CA VAL A 60 9.79 -4.63 -8.40
C VAL A 60 10.11 -4.27 -6.96
N GLY A 61 9.21 -3.51 -6.34
CA GLY A 61 9.28 -3.17 -4.93
C GLY A 61 8.71 -4.31 -4.13
N ARG A 62 9.54 -5.03 -3.38
CA ARG A 62 9.09 -6.09 -2.48
C ARG A 62 9.23 -5.57 -1.06
N PHE A 63 8.14 -5.24 -0.39
CA PHE A 63 8.20 -4.72 0.97
C PHE A 63 7.68 -5.76 1.97
N ARG A 64 8.25 -5.76 3.18
CA ARG A 64 7.89 -6.67 4.27
C ARG A 64 7.02 -5.98 5.30
N GLY A 65 6.12 -6.74 5.90
CA GLY A 65 5.36 -6.35 7.07
C GLY A 65 3.86 -6.50 6.91
N GLN A 66 3.16 -6.45 8.03
CA GLN A 66 1.74 -6.68 8.09
C GLN A 66 1.02 -5.57 8.85
N VAL A 67 -0.16 -5.19 8.36
CA VAL A 67 -1.09 -4.29 9.04
C VAL A 67 -2.45 -4.98 9.15
N ALA A 68 -2.95 -5.11 10.38
CA ALA A 68 -4.22 -5.73 10.68
C ALA A 68 -5.21 -4.71 11.28
N PHE A 69 -6.40 -4.64 10.68
CA PHE A 69 -7.53 -3.81 11.11
C PHE A 69 -8.63 -4.72 11.65
N LYS A 70 -9.10 -4.46 12.87
CA LYS A 70 -10.19 -5.22 13.49
C LYS A 70 -11.20 -4.28 14.14
N ALA A 71 -12.49 -4.50 13.93
CA ALA A 71 -13.56 -3.77 14.60
C ALA A 71 -14.83 -4.64 14.72
N HIS A 72 -15.84 -4.15 15.45
CA HIS A 72 -17.16 -4.80 15.59
C HIS A 72 -17.11 -6.26 16.03
N GLY A 73 -16.27 -6.57 17.03
CA GLY A 73 -16.15 -7.94 17.54
C GLY A 73 -15.60 -8.95 16.52
N GLY A 74 -14.87 -8.48 15.49
CA GLY A 74 -14.25 -9.32 14.46
C GLY A 74 -15.02 -9.36 13.13
N MET A 75 -16.20 -8.72 13.04
CA MET A 75 -16.92 -8.62 11.77
C MET A 75 -16.14 -7.84 10.71
N LEU A 76 -15.42 -6.79 11.12
CA LEU A 76 -14.40 -6.17 10.29
C LEU A 76 -13.06 -6.81 10.66
N SER A 77 -12.45 -7.48 9.69
CA SER A 77 -11.12 -8.08 9.82
C SER A 77 -10.39 -7.98 8.48
N VAL A 78 -9.52 -6.96 8.34
CA VAL A 78 -8.71 -6.74 7.14
C VAL A 78 -7.26 -6.91 7.51
N THR A 79 -6.50 -7.67 6.73
CA THR A 79 -5.06 -7.83 6.91
C THR A 79 -4.36 -7.57 5.59
N LEU A 80 -3.38 -6.66 5.60
CA LEU A 80 -2.54 -6.34 4.46
C LEU A 80 -1.14 -6.84 4.78
N THR A 81 -0.61 -7.73 3.94
CA THR A 81 0.66 -8.40 4.17
C THR A 81 1.59 -8.19 2.99
N ASP A 82 2.85 -7.86 3.30
CA ASP A 82 3.99 -7.79 2.38
C ASP A 82 3.65 -7.05 1.08
N PRO A 83 3.37 -5.73 1.12
CA PRO A 83 2.93 -4.99 -0.06
C PRO A 83 4.03 -4.97 -1.13
N TRP A 84 3.65 -5.13 -2.40
CA TRP A 84 4.57 -5.07 -3.54
C TRP A 84 4.12 -4.01 -4.54
N ILE A 85 5.08 -3.34 -5.18
CA ILE A 85 4.84 -2.42 -6.30
C ILE A 85 5.51 -2.97 -7.55
N GLU A 86 4.76 -3.10 -8.64
CA GLU A 86 5.30 -3.52 -9.93
C GLU A 86 4.59 -2.83 -11.10
N ALA A 87 5.30 -2.66 -12.21
CA ALA A 87 4.70 -2.27 -13.47
C ALA A 87 4.04 -3.48 -14.14
N THR A 88 2.77 -3.33 -14.51
CA THR A 88 1.95 -4.35 -15.18
C THR A 88 1.47 -3.83 -16.53
N ALA A 89 0.78 -4.68 -17.30
CA ALA A 89 0.09 -4.24 -18.51
C ALA A 89 -0.98 -3.17 -18.25
N ASP A 90 -1.52 -3.11 -17.03
CA ASP A 90 -2.58 -2.19 -16.61
C ASP A 90 -2.06 -0.93 -15.89
N GLY A 91 -0.74 -0.71 -15.90
CA GLY A 91 -0.05 0.37 -15.19
C GLY A 91 0.70 -0.11 -13.96
N VAL A 92 1.10 0.82 -13.08
CA VAL A 92 1.78 0.48 -11.82
C VAL A 92 0.75 0.04 -10.79
N VAL A 93 0.99 -1.09 -10.15
CA VAL A 93 0.05 -1.73 -9.21
C VAL A 93 0.71 -1.92 -7.86
N LEU A 94 -0.02 -1.60 -6.80
CA LEU A 94 0.26 -2.03 -5.44
C LEU A 94 -0.54 -3.31 -5.16
N SER A 95 0.14 -4.40 -4.79
CA SER A 95 -0.46 -5.68 -4.44
C SER A 95 -0.12 -6.09 -3.01
N VAL A 96 -0.95 -6.94 -2.39
CA VAL A 96 -0.70 -7.55 -1.07
C VAL A 96 -0.78 -9.07 -1.17
N ALA A 97 -0.02 -9.77 -0.32
CA ALA A 97 -0.07 -11.23 -0.24
C ALA A 97 -1.38 -11.71 0.40
N GLU A 98 -2.04 -12.66 -0.24
CA GLU A 98 -3.15 -13.43 0.34
C GLU A 98 -2.67 -14.80 0.82
N THR A 99 -1.77 -15.41 0.05
CA THR A 99 -1.11 -16.69 0.37
C THR A 99 0.37 -16.60 -0.04
N ALA A 100 1.12 -17.66 0.21
CA ALA A 100 2.53 -17.75 -0.19
C ALA A 100 2.76 -17.59 -1.71
N THR A 101 1.75 -17.86 -2.53
CA THR A 101 1.88 -17.85 -4.01
C THR A 101 0.85 -16.97 -4.71
N ARG A 102 -0.06 -16.33 -3.96
CA ARG A 102 -1.13 -15.52 -4.52
C ARG A 102 -1.10 -14.12 -3.90
N ARG A 103 -1.19 -13.13 -4.77
CA ARG A 103 -1.25 -11.71 -4.43
C ARG A 103 -2.46 -11.09 -5.09
N THR A 104 -3.08 -10.13 -4.42
CA THR A 104 -4.15 -9.31 -4.98
C THR A 104 -3.64 -7.91 -5.23
N ALA A 105 -3.83 -7.42 -6.45
CA ALA A 105 -3.71 -6.01 -6.79
C ALA A 105 -4.76 -5.21 -6.00
N ILE A 106 -4.35 -4.42 -5.01
CA ILE A 106 -5.26 -3.66 -4.14
C ILE A 106 -5.46 -2.22 -4.62
N ALA A 107 -4.45 -1.65 -5.28
CA ALA A 107 -4.52 -0.29 -5.81
C ALA A 107 -3.77 -0.14 -7.14
N LYS A 108 -4.27 0.74 -8.00
CA LYS A 108 -3.51 1.29 -9.13
C LYS A 108 -2.85 2.59 -8.69
N LEU A 109 -1.58 2.76 -9.05
CA LEU A 109 -0.79 3.93 -8.74
C LEU A 109 -0.57 4.79 -9.98
N ASP A 110 -0.73 6.10 -9.84
CA ASP A 110 -0.37 7.05 -10.89
C ASP A 110 1.12 7.42 -10.77
N ALA A 111 1.96 6.66 -11.47
CA ALA A 111 3.40 6.91 -11.52
C ALA A 111 3.77 8.14 -12.35
N ALA A 112 2.87 8.69 -13.18
CA ALA A 112 3.15 9.90 -13.92
C ALA A 112 3.32 11.12 -12.98
N ALA A 113 2.79 11.02 -11.76
CA ALA A 113 2.97 12.01 -10.69
C ALA A 113 4.44 12.22 -10.29
N LEU A 114 5.33 11.26 -10.57
CA LEU A 114 6.76 11.43 -10.31
C LEU A 114 7.33 12.60 -11.11
N ALA A 115 7.03 12.73 -12.41
CA ALA A 115 7.38 13.91 -13.23
C ALA A 115 8.81 14.49 -13.03
N GLY A 116 9.81 13.66 -12.71
CA GLY A 116 11.19 14.06 -12.40
C GLY A 116 11.48 14.41 -10.93
N ASP A 117 10.47 14.39 -10.06
CA ASP A 117 10.57 14.43 -8.61
C ASP A 117 10.46 13.01 -8.02
N GLU A 118 11.61 12.44 -7.65
CA GLU A 118 11.68 11.10 -7.05
C GLU A 118 11.01 11.03 -5.66
N ARG A 119 10.60 12.16 -5.06
CA ARG A 119 9.94 12.23 -3.74
C ARG A 119 8.44 12.49 -3.83
N ALA A 120 7.89 12.64 -5.04
CA ALA A 120 6.48 12.87 -5.23
C ALA A 120 5.66 11.68 -4.70
N GLU A 121 4.47 11.99 -4.19
CA GLU A 121 3.51 10.96 -3.80
C GLU A 121 2.76 10.45 -5.03
N LEU A 122 2.53 9.14 -5.09
CA LEU A 122 1.80 8.48 -6.15
C LEU A 122 0.31 8.37 -5.75
N PRO A 123 -0.60 9.09 -6.43
CA PRO A 123 -2.03 8.91 -6.24
C PRO A 123 -2.42 7.44 -6.40
N ALA A 124 -3.25 6.94 -5.48
CA ALA A 124 -3.70 5.56 -5.47
C ALA A 124 -5.22 5.47 -5.56
N VAL A 125 -5.72 4.55 -6.40
CA VAL A 125 -7.15 4.24 -6.48
C VAL A 125 -7.40 2.75 -6.27
N ILE A 126 -8.45 2.41 -5.54
CA ILE A 126 -8.76 1.00 -5.24
C ILE A 126 -9.14 0.24 -6.51
N THR A 127 -8.67 -0.99 -6.64
CA THR A 127 -9.03 -1.92 -7.72
C THR A 127 -10.35 -2.63 -7.40
N LEU A 128 -10.86 -3.39 -8.37
CA LEU A 128 -11.99 -4.30 -8.15
C LEU A 128 -11.66 -5.36 -7.09
N ASP A 129 -10.50 -6.00 -7.17
CA ASP A 129 -10.12 -7.03 -6.19
C ASP A 129 -9.79 -6.41 -4.82
N GLY A 130 -9.22 -5.21 -4.80
CA GLY A 130 -8.89 -4.47 -3.59
C GLY A 130 -10.11 -4.14 -2.74
N MET A 131 -11.26 -3.85 -3.36
CA MET A 131 -12.51 -3.62 -2.62
C MET A 131 -12.94 -4.87 -1.85
N MET A 132 -12.62 -6.07 -2.34
CA MET A 132 -12.95 -7.32 -1.65
C MET A 132 -12.08 -7.55 -0.40
N ILE A 133 -10.93 -6.86 -0.29
CA ILE A 133 -10.04 -6.90 0.87
C ILE A 133 -10.40 -5.80 1.88
N VAL A 134 -10.54 -4.56 1.42
CA VAL A 134 -10.74 -3.40 2.32
C VAL A 134 -12.21 -3.26 2.74
N GLY A 135 -13.14 -3.64 1.87
CA GLY A 135 -14.58 -3.55 2.07
C GLY A 135 -15.31 -3.02 0.83
N ASP A 136 -16.50 -3.58 0.58
CA ASP A 136 -17.38 -3.26 -0.55
C ASP A 136 -17.94 -1.82 -0.57
N HIS A 137 -17.70 -1.05 0.50
CA HIS A 137 -18.07 0.37 0.61
C HIS A 137 -17.16 1.29 -0.22
N TYR A 138 -16.06 0.77 -0.78
CA TYR A 138 -15.12 1.50 -1.62
C TYR A 138 -15.13 0.93 -3.05
N PRO A 139 -16.04 1.40 -3.93
CA PRO A 139 -16.10 0.89 -5.29
C PRO A 139 -14.78 1.17 -6.06
N PRO A 140 -14.50 0.41 -7.14
CA PRO A 140 -13.28 0.58 -7.94
C PRO A 140 -13.11 2.04 -8.38
N GLY A 141 -11.87 2.55 -8.32
CA GLY A 141 -11.57 3.95 -8.61
C GLY A 141 -11.72 4.89 -7.40
N THR A 142 -12.22 4.42 -6.26
CA THR A 142 -12.23 5.21 -5.02
C THR A 142 -10.80 5.63 -4.66
N PRO A 143 -10.56 6.94 -4.41
CA PRO A 143 -9.26 7.40 -3.95
C PRO A 143 -8.87 6.78 -2.61
N LEU A 144 -7.66 6.26 -2.55
CA LEU A 144 -6.96 5.82 -1.35
C LEU A 144 -5.98 6.92 -0.92
N ASP A 145 -5.33 6.72 0.23
CA ASP A 145 -4.20 7.59 0.56
C ASP A 145 -3.10 7.39 -0.49
N PRO A 146 -2.37 8.43 -0.90
CA PRO A 146 -1.31 8.28 -1.89
C PRO A 146 -0.13 7.51 -1.28
N VAL A 147 0.67 6.88 -2.14
CA VAL A 147 1.84 6.10 -1.77
C VAL A 147 3.08 6.98 -1.89
N ARG A 148 3.95 6.96 -0.88
CA ARG A 148 5.27 7.58 -0.94
C ARG A 148 6.36 6.51 -0.97
N LEU A 149 7.38 6.74 -1.78
CA LEU A 149 8.55 5.88 -1.91
C LEU A 149 9.78 6.66 -1.46
N GLU A 150 10.64 6.03 -0.68
CA GLU A 150 11.88 6.62 -0.19
C GLU A 150 13.05 5.66 -0.40
N GLY A 151 14.27 6.22 -0.45
CA GLY A 151 15.53 5.50 -0.63
C GLY A 151 16.66 6.09 0.20
#